data_AF-A0A8C1JRF8-F1
#
_entry.id   AF-A0A8C1JRF8-F1
#
_cell.length_a   1.000
_cell.length_b   1.000
_cell.length_c   1.000
_cell.angle_alpha   90.00
_cell.angle_beta   90.00
_cell.angle_gamma   90.00
#
_symmetry.space_group_name_H-M   'P 1'
#
loop_
_entity.id
_entity.type
_entity.pdbx_description
1 polymer ?
#
loop_
_entity_poly.entity_id
_entity_poly.type
_entity_poly.pdbx_seq_one_letter_code
_entity_poly.pdbx_strand_id
1 'polypeptide(L)'
;MACSRLMSVPVCLIENDEKGKLHVRKEAKDILDGITEPVVVVSVVGLYRTGKSYLMNRLAGQQSGFALGSTIESKTKGIWMWCVPHPNKKGHTLVLLDTEGLGDVEKGDEKHDTWIFCLAVLLSSTLVYNSLGVIDNTALEKLHYVTELTENIRVKAKVGQHEEESADFMRVFPSFVWAVRDFTLELKRGDKLITSDEYLEGALKPKTGSSPQTAQFNLPRNCLRQFFAVRKCFVFPRPASTQNMRRMEQLTEEELESEFLEQANNFCCYVYNNAEPKTVTGGCTLTGTALGNLAEVYVEAIRSGNVPCLENAVVSLAKIQNVRAVDEALQFYMIEMLKMALLPMRPEELSDIHTDVEKKAIEVFITMSFNDNDQIYQRELMGKIHDEYQQLLQQNQEESIKQCKAVLHEVFDTLEKGVFDGSYLKSGGYRQYRDMLGHLTNDYRARTRSQIMEKDALLQKNLQEQASHMQRQIDSLRSEMNKEEKSKPSTVSRIMDGIGATTELILPGFVSRGLSAVSKWFK
;
A
#
# COMPACT_ATOMS: atom_id res chain seq x y z
N MET A 1 0.29 -19.04 0.18
CA MET A 1 -1.02 -19.34 0.82
C MET A 1 -1.78 -18.03 0.93
N ALA A 2 -2.89 -17.87 0.21
CA ALA A 2 -3.80 -16.74 0.39
C ALA A 2 -5.19 -17.16 -0.13
N CYS A 3 -5.85 -18.07 0.59
CA CYS A 3 -7.22 -18.48 0.31
C CYS A 3 -8.00 -18.37 1.63
N SER A 4 -8.27 -17.13 2.07
CA SER A 4 -9.09 -16.91 3.28
C SER A 4 -9.76 -15.53 3.39
N ARG A 5 -9.87 -14.71 2.31
CA ARG A 5 -10.41 -13.34 2.41
C ARG A 5 -11.73 -13.14 1.65
N LEU A 6 -12.56 -14.18 1.62
CA LEU A 6 -13.87 -14.14 0.95
C LEU A 6 -14.96 -13.82 1.94
N MET A 7 -15.84 -12.90 1.56
CA MET A 7 -16.97 -12.49 2.40
C MET A 7 -18.05 -13.57 2.37
N SER A 8 -18.49 -14.03 3.54
CA SER A 8 -19.63 -14.95 3.66
C SER A 8 -20.98 -14.24 3.47
N VAL A 9 -21.04 -12.94 3.76
CA VAL A 9 -22.25 -12.10 3.65
C VAL A 9 -21.89 -10.72 3.12
N PRO A 10 -22.81 -10.02 2.43
CA PRO A 10 -22.60 -8.64 2.03
C PRO A 10 -22.51 -7.69 3.23
N VAL A 11 -21.76 -6.59 3.06
CA VAL A 11 -21.67 -5.51 4.04
C VAL A 11 -22.01 -4.17 3.40
N CYS A 12 -22.50 -3.21 4.18
CA CYS A 12 -22.73 -1.87 3.68
C CYS A 12 -21.39 -1.18 3.39
N LEU A 13 -21.21 -0.67 2.17
CA LEU A 13 -20.02 0.07 1.75
C LEU A 13 -20.20 1.57 1.94
N ILE A 14 -21.33 2.11 1.48
CA ILE A 14 -21.68 3.53 1.60
C ILE A 14 -23.06 3.63 2.25
N GLU A 15 -23.16 4.36 3.34
CA GLU A 15 -24.41 4.65 4.04
C GLU A 15 -24.63 6.15 4.19
N ASN A 16 -25.83 6.55 4.63
CA ASN A 16 -26.09 7.91 5.09
C ASN A 16 -25.88 7.97 6.61
N ASP A 17 -25.21 9.02 7.07
CA ASP A 17 -25.16 9.37 8.48
C ASP A 17 -26.52 9.92 8.97
N GLU A 18 -26.64 10.16 10.27
CA GLU A 18 -27.85 10.71 10.91
C GLU A 18 -28.29 12.08 10.34
N LYS A 19 -27.40 12.76 9.61
CA LYS A 19 -27.63 14.06 8.97
C LYS A 19 -27.91 13.93 7.47
N GLY A 20 -28.07 12.70 6.96
CA GLY A 20 -28.33 12.42 5.56
C GLY A 20 -27.11 12.57 4.64
N LYS A 21 -25.88 12.62 5.18
CA LYS A 21 -24.66 12.71 4.38
C LYS A 21 -24.07 11.32 4.13
N LEU A 22 -23.65 11.08 2.89
CA LEU A 22 -22.98 9.84 2.50
C LEU A 22 -21.65 9.64 3.26
N HIS A 23 -21.35 8.40 3.66
CA HIS A 23 -20.10 8.03 4.30
C HIS A 23 -19.68 6.60 3.90
N VAL A 24 -18.38 6.37 3.72
CA VAL A 24 -17.83 5.03 3.50
C VAL A 24 -17.66 4.32 4.85
N ARG A 25 -18.18 3.10 4.97
CA ARG A 25 -18.07 2.29 6.18
C ARG A 25 -16.63 1.80 6.36
N LYS A 26 -16.06 2.08 7.53
CA LYS A 26 -14.70 1.61 7.89
C LYS A 26 -14.54 0.09 7.75
N GLU A 27 -15.52 -0.69 8.22
CA GLU A 27 -15.49 -2.15 8.11
C GLU A 27 -15.39 -2.62 6.64
N ALA A 28 -16.15 -2.01 5.74
CA ALA A 28 -16.07 -2.32 4.31
C ALA A 28 -14.73 -1.90 3.71
N LYS A 29 -14.22 -0.74 4.13
CA LYS A 29 -12.90 -0.25 3.71
C LYS A 29 -11.78 -1.19 4.13
N ASP A 30 -11.80 -1.69 5.36
CA ASP A 30 -10.81 -2.63 5.90
C ASP A 30 -10.80 -3.95 5.11
N ILE A 31 -11.98 -4.43 4.69
CA ILE A 31 -12.11 -5.60 3.81
C ILE A 31 -11.46 -5.34 2.45
N LEU A 32 -11.79 -4.20 1.83
CA LEU A 32 -11.21 -3.80 0.54
C LEU A 32 -9.69 -3.64 0.61
N ASP A 33 -9.17 -3.10 1.71
CA ASP A 33 -7.73 -2.94 1.94
C ASP A 33 -6.99 -4.27 2.02
N GLY A 34 -7.69 -5.35 2.41
CA GLY A 34 -7.16 -6.71 2.39
C GLY A 34 -7.13 -7.36 1.00
N ILE A 35 -7.66 -6.73 -0.04
CA ILE A 35 -7.74 -7.27 -1.41
C ILE A 35 -6.71 -6.56 -2.29
N THR A 36 -5.55 -7.20 -2.47
CA THR A 36 -4.46 -6.72 -3.33
C THR A 36 -4.61 -7.17 -4.79
N GLU A 37 -5.57 -8.03 -5.08
CA GLU A 37 -5.88 -8.52 -6.43
C GLU A 37 -6.65 -7.46 -7.24
N PRO A 38 -6.51 -7.46 -8.57
CA PRO A 38 -7.40 -6.72 -9.46
C PRO A 38 -8.88 -7.03 -9.20
N VAL A 39 -9.70 -5.98 -9.19
CA VAL A 39 -11.15 -6.09 -8.96
C VAL A 39 -11.94 -5.93 -10.26
N VAL A 40 -12.96 -6.78 -10.43
CA VAL A 40 -14.02 -6.61 -11.42
C VAL A 40 -15.25 -6.14 -10.67
N VAL A 41 -15.76 -4.94 -10.96
CA VAL A 41 -16.85 -4.34 -10.17
C VAL A 41 -18.15 -4.34 -10.97
N VAL A 42 -19.18 -4.98 -10.44
CA VAL A 42 -20.53 -5.03 -11.05
C VAL A 42 -21.51 -4.35 -10.11
N SER A 43 -22.09 -3.23 -10.55
CA SER A 43 -23.13 -2.52 -9.80
C SER A 43 -24.50 -2.81 -10.39
N VAL A 44 -25.53 -2.94 -9.55
CA VAL A 44 -26.93 -2.96 -9.99
C VAL A 44 -27.68 -1.75 -9.47
N VAL A 45 -28.41 -1.07 -10.36
CA VAL A 45 -29.23 0.11 -10.08
C VAL A 45 -30.63 -0.08 -10.67
N GLY A 46 -31.59 0.69 -10.20
CA GLY A 46 -32.97 0.65 -10.67
C GLY A 46 -33.97 0.86 -9.55
N LEU A 47 -35.25 0.98 -9.94
CA LEU A 47 -36.34 1.27 -9.01
C LEU A 47 -36.38 0.29 -7.84
N TYR A 48 -36.89 0.74 -6.71
CA TYR A 48 -37.13 -0.12 -5.55
C TYR A 48 -38.05 -1.32 -5.93
N ARG A 49 -37.80 -2.49 -5.31
CA ARG A 49 -38.56 -3.75 -5.51
C ARG A 49 -38.57 -4.35 -6.93
N THR A 50 -37.52 -4.13 -7.70
CA THR A 50 -37.40 -4.73 -9.05
C THR A 50 -36.60 -6.04 -9.06
N GLY A 51 -36.18 -6.56 -7.90
CA GLY A 51 -35.43 -7.81 -7.79
C GLY A 51 -33.93 -7.68 -8.09
N LYS A 52 -33.32 -6.52 -7.79
CA LYS A 52 -31.88 -6.23 -7.95
C LYS A 52 -30.99 -7.19 -7.17
N SER A 53 -31.20 -7.26 -5.86
CA SER A 53 -30.45 -8.09 -4.91
C SER A 53 -30.47 -9.58 -5.30
N TYR A 54 -31.56 -10.07 -5.92
CA TYR A 54 -31.62 -11.44 -6.43
C TYR A 54 -30.60 -11.69 -7.55
N LEU A 55 -30.49 -10.78 -8.53
CA LEU A 55 -29.50 -10.91 -9.60
C LEU A 55 -28.07 -10.84 -9.04
N MET A 56 -27.83 -10.04 -8.01
CA MET A 56 -26.53 -9.96 -7.35
C MET A 56 -26.20 -11.24 -6.59
N ASN A 57 -27.16 -11.86 -5.90
CA ASN A 57 -26.95 -13.17 -5.25
C ASN A 57 -26.58 -14.23 -6.30
N ARG A 58 -27.28 -14.26 -7.45
CA ARG A 58 -26.94 -15.15 -8.58
C ARG A 58 -25.52 -14.93 -9.10
N LEU A 59 -25.08 -13.68 -9.23
CA LEU A 59 -23.71 -13.33 -9.60
C LEU A 59 -22.66 -13.72 -8.54
N ALA A 60 -23.05 -13.81 -7.27
CA ALA A 60 -22.21 -14.34 -6.20
C ALA A 60 -22.13 -15.88 -6.23
N GLY A 61 -22.93 -16.54 -7.09
CA GLY A 61 -23.10 -17.99 -7.08
C GLY A 61 -23.85 -18.52 -5.87
N GLN A 62 -24.66 -17.68 -5.22
CA GLN A 62 -25.41 -18.01 -3.99
C GLN A 62 -26.90 -17.73 -4.19
N GLN A 63 -27.77 -18.46 -3.47
CA GLN A 63 -29.22 -18.17 -3.47
C GLN A 63 -29.57 -17.03 -2.49
N SER A 64 -28.79 -16.89 -1.42
CA SER A 64 -28.98 -15.89 -0.37
C SER A 64 -27.71 -15.08 -0.13
N GLY A 65 -27.86 -13.85 0.34
CA GLY A 65 -26.76 -12.96 0.69
C GLY A 65 -27.28 -11.55 0.89
N PHE A 66 -27.46 -10.81 -0.21
CA PHE A 66 -28.19 -9.54 -0.18
C PHE A 66 -29.66 -9.84 0.15
N ALA A 67 -30.20 -9.12 1.12
CA ALA A 67 -31.56 -9.35 1.63
C ALA A 67 -32.62 -9.05 0.56
N LEU A 68 -33.49 -10.03 0.29
CA LEU A 68 -34.58 -9.86 -0.68
C LEU A 68 -35.81 -9.30 0.05
N GLY A 69 -35.98 -7.97 0.07
CA GLY A 69 -37.10 -7.35 0.78
C GLY A 69 -38.48 -7.83 0.29
N SER A 70 -39.32 -8.34 1.21
CA SER A 70 -40.70 -8.80 0.95
C SER A 70 -41.78 -7.81 1.40
N THR A 71 -41.40 -6.70 2.04
CA THR A 71 -42.31 -5.70 2.67
C THR A 71 -42.31 -4.35 1.95
N ILE A 72 -43.17 -3.43 2.40
CA ILE A 72 -43.39 -2.09 1.82
C ILE A 72 -42.26 -1.10 2.16
N GLU A 73 -41.27 -1.49 2.95
CA GLU A 73 -40.11 -0.66 3.27
C GLU A 73 -38.91 -1.00 2.38
N SER A 74 -38.13 0.00 1.96
CA SER A 74 -36.85 -0.24 1.30
C SER A 74 -35.82 -0.77 2.31
N LYS A 75 -35.34 -2.01 2.10
CA LYS A 75 -34.35 -2.65 2.99
C LYS A 75 -32.91 -2.21 2.70
N THR A 76 -32.51 -2.18 1.42
CA THR A 76 -31.17 -1.73 1.03
C THR A 76 -31.11 -0.21 1.14
N LYS A 77 -30.35 0.30 2.11
CA LYS A 77 -30.02 1.72 2.26
C LYS A 77 -28.58 1.94 1.83
N GLY A 78 -28.32 2.95 1.00
CA GLY A 78 -26.99 3.25 0.47
C GLY A 78 -26.51 2.23 -0.58
N ILE A 79 -25.22 1.89 -0.55
CA ILE A 79 -24.57 0.92 -1.46
C ILE A 79 -23.97 -0.20 -0.63
N TRP A 80 -24.36 -1.43 -0.91
CA TRP A 80 -23.86 -2.63 -0.26
C TRP A 80 -22.89 -3.35 -1.17
N MET A 81 -21.83 -3.94 -0.60
CA MET A 81 -20.83 -4.69 -1.35
C MET A 81 -20.77 -6.15 -0.94
N TRP A 82 -20.41 -7.01 -1.89
CA TRP A 82 -20.04 -8.40 -1.64
C TRP A 82 -18.83 -8.78 -2.50
N CYS A 83 -17.72 -9.12 -1.86
CA CYS A 83 -16.48 -9.52 -2.52
C CYS A 83 -16.35 -11.04 -2.54
N VAL A 84 -16.31 -11.62 -3.73
CA VAL A 84 -16.20 -13.07 -3.98
C VAL A 84 -15.08 -13.36 -4.99
N PRO A 85 -14.50 -14.57 -5.06
CA PRO A 85 -13.53 -14.88 -6.11
C PRO A 85 -14.21 -14.75 -7.46
N HIS A 86 -13.51 -14.21 -8.45
CA HIS A 86 -14.05 -14.17 -9.78
C HIS A 86 -14.16 -15.61 -10.36
N PRO A 87 -15.34 -16.08 -10.81
CA PRO A 87 -15.52 -17.47 -11.23
C PRO A 87 -14.61 -17.90 -12.39
N ASN A 88 -14.41 -17.01 -13.37
CA ASN A 88 -13.68 -17.32 -14.61
C ASN A 88 -12.28 -16.67 -14.74
N LYS A 89 -11.88 -15.75 -13.85
CA LYS A 89 -10.63 -14.97 -13.94
C LYS A 89 -9.81 -15.24 -12.68
N LYS A 90 -8.82 -16.14 -12.75
CA LYS A 90 -7.97 -16.48 -11.60
C LYS A 90 -7.18 -15.25 -11.11
N GLY A 91 -7.01 -15.12 -9.80
CA GLY A 91 -6.32 -13.99 -9.17
C GLY A 91 -7.05 -12.65 -9.33
N HIS A 92 -8.35 -12.67 -9.58
CA HIS A 92 -9.21 -11.50 -9.59
C HIS A 92 -10.35 -11.68 -8.58
N THR A 93 -10.77 -10.56 -7.99
CA THR A 93 -11.94 -10.51 -7.11
C THR A 93 -13.12 -9.89 -7.83
N LEU A 94 -14.29 -10.52 -7.77
CA LEU A 94 -15.56 -9.97 -8.24
C LEU A 94 -16.21 -9.20 -7.08
N VAL A 95 -16.37 -7.90 -7.26
CA VAL A 95 -17.01 -7.00 -6.30
C VAL A 95 -18.40 -6.66 -6.80
N LEU A 96 -19.41 -7.10 -6.06
CA LEU A 96 -20.81 -6.93 -6.36
C LEU A 96 -21.35 -5.76 -5.55
N LEU A 97 -21.87 -4.73 -6.21
CA LEU A 97 -22.47 -3.56 -5.57
C LEU A 97 -24.00 -3.55 -5.78
N ASP A 98 -24.75 -3.79 -4.71
CA ASP A 98 -26.21 -3.67 -4.70
C ASP A 98 -26.60 -2.31 -4.13
N THR A 99 -27.35 -1.52 -4.92
CA THR A 99 -27.74 -0.18 -4.51
C THR A 99 -29.13 -0.16 -3.90
N GLU A 100 -29.35 0.87 -3.10
CA GLU A 100 -30.67 1.37 -2.76
C GLU A 100 -31.55 1.52 -4.01
N GLY A 101 -32.86 1.28 -3.81
CA GLY A 101 -33.84 1.42 -4.87
C GLY A 101 -34.23 2.87 -5.10
N LEU A 102 -34.09 3.32 -6.34
CA LEU A 102 -34.41 4.68 -6.76
C LEU A 102 -35.92 4.94 -6.67
N GLY A 103 -36.32 6.17 -6.33
CA GLY A 103 -37.70 6.63 -6.29
C GLY A 103 -38.51 6.15 -5.10
N ASP A 104 -37.87 5.91 -3.94
CA ASP A 104 -38.54 5.55 -2.70
C ASP A 104 -39.32 6.73 -2.11
N VAL A 105 -40.65 6.62 -2.10
CA VAL A 105 -41.59 7.71 -1.77
C VAL A 105 -41.44 8.19 -0.32
N GLU A 106 -40.96 7.33 0.59
CA GLU A 106 -40.81 7.69 2.01
C GLU A 106 -39.61 8.62 2.27
N LYS A 107 -38.74 8.85 1.28
CA LYS A 107 -37.45 9.52 1.50
C LYS A 107 -37.32 10.94 0.97
N GLY A 108 -38.12 11.33 -0.02
CA GLY A 108 -38.26 12.72 -0.47
C GLY A 108 -37.00 13.46 -0.97
N ASP A 109 -35.83 12.81 -1.06
CA ASP A 109 -34.57 13.44 -1.47
C ASP A 109 -34.08 12.88 -2.82
N GLU A 110 -34.56 13.49 -3.91
CA GLU A 110 -34.16 13.14 -5.29
C GLU A 110 -32.64 13.25 -5.49
N LYS A 111 -31.97 14.16 -4.76
CA LYS A 111 -30.52 14.38 -4.87
C LYS A 111 -29.72 13.19 -4.32
N HIS A 112 -30.22 12.51 -3.29
CA HIS A 112 -29.61 11.30 -2.76
C HIS A 112 -29.60 10.17 -3.80
N ASP A 113 -30.74 9.94 -4.46
CA ASP A 113 -30.86 8.93 -5.50
C ASP A 113 -29.90 9.20 -6.68
N THR A 114 -29.76 10.46 -7.08
CA THR A 114 -28.78 10.88 -8.09
C THR A 114 -27.35 10.55 -7.66
N TRP A 115 -26.97 10.78 -6.40
CA TRP A 115 -25.63 10.44 -5.92
C TRP A 115 -25.38 8.94 -5.83
N ILE A 116 -26.35 8.15 -5.37
CA ILE A 116 -26.25 6.69 -5.37
C ILE A 116 -26.04 6.17 -6.79
N PHE A 117 -26.80 6.71 -7.75
CA PHE A 117 -26.65 6.36 -9.15
C PHE A 117 -25.26 6.76 -9.70
N CYS A 118 -24.81 7.99 -9.46
CA CYS A 118 -23.49 8.46 -9.88
C CYS A 118 -22.36 7.60 -9.30
N LEU A 119 -22.40 7.30 -8.01
CA LEU A 119 -21.41 6.44 -7.35
C LEU A 119 -21.40 5.03 -7.93
N ALA A 120 -22.58 4.45 -8.21
CA ALA A 120 -22.67 3.14 -8.84
C ALA A 120 -22.04 3.10 -10.23
N VAL A 121 -22.20 4.15 -11.03
CA VAL A 121 -21.54 4.32 -12.34
C VAL A 121 -20.03 4.45 -12.16
N LEU A 122 -19.59 5.37 -11.29
CA LEU A 122 -18.18 5.70 -11.10
C LEU A 122 -17.35 4.52 -10.59
N LEU A 123 -17.90 3.73 -9.67
CA LEU A 123 -17.21 2.61 -9.05
C LEU A 123 -17.22 1.34 -9.90
N SER A 124 -18.19 1.16 -10.81
CA SER A 124 -18.36 -0.08 -11.56
C SER A 124 -17.49 -0.20 -12.81
N SER A 125 -17.17 -1.45 -13.18
CA SER A 125 -16.76 -1.85 -14.53
C SER A 125 -17.96 -2.18 -15.42
N THR A 126 -19.04 -2.70 -14.80
CA THR A 126 -20.29 -3.04 -15.44
C THR A 126 -21.45 -2.52 -14.60
N LEU A 127 -22.32 -1.72 -15.21
CA LEU A 127 -23.54 -1.20 -14.60
C LEU A 127 -24.74 -1.97 -15.13
N VAL A 128 -25.46 -2.64 -14.23
CA VAL A 128 -26.71 -3.33 -14.51
C VAL A 128 -27.86 -2.41 -14.15
N TYR A 129 -28.60 -1.93 -15.14
CA TYR A 129 -29.86 -1.22 -14.91
C TYR A 129 -31.03 -2.20 -14.94
N ASN A 130 -31.72 -2.34 -13.82
CA ASN A 130 -32.78 -3.32 -13.61
C ASN A 130 -34.16 -2.64 -13.56
N SER A 131 -35.06 -3.02 -14.47
CA SER A 131 -36.42 -2.46 -14.58
C SER A 131 -37.45 -3.57 -14.77
N LEU A 132 -38.72 -3.29 -14.48
CA LEU A 132 -39.84 -4.20 -14.74
C LEU A 132 -40.56 -3.84 -16.04
N GLY A 133 -41.10 -4.85 -16.74
CA GLY A 133 -41.98 -4.69 -17.89
C GLY A 133 -41.22 -4.54 -19.21
N VAL A 134 -41.35 -3.39 -19.86
CA VAL A 134 -40.84 -3.15 -21.22
C VAL A 134 -40.01 -1.87 -21.27
N ILE A 135 -39.18 -1.72 -22.30
CA ILE A 135 -38.46 -0.48 -22.59
C ILE A 135 -39.38 0.45 -23.40
N ASP A 136 -40.25 1.17 -22.70
CA ASP A 136 -41.07 2.24 -23.26
C ASP A 136 -40.46 3.64 -22.99
N ASN A 137 -41.14 4.71 -23.40
CA ASN A 137 -40.68 6.06 -23.13
C ASN A 137 -40.65 6.38 -21.63
N THR A 138 -41.61 5.86 -20.87
CA THR A 138 -41.68 6.08 -19.43
C THR A 138 -40.50 5.41 -18.72
N ALA A 139 -40.06 4.23 -19.16
CA ALA A 139 -38.87 3.56 -18.65
C ALA A 139 -37.59 4.38 -18.93
N LEU A 140 -37.50 5.02 -20.10
CA LEU A 140 -36.37 5.90 -20.45
C LEU A 140 -36.43 7.25 -19.73
N GLU A 141 -37.61 7.82 -19.49
CA GLU A 141 -37.81 9.02 -18.68
C GLU A 141 -37.48 8.76 -17.20
N LYS A 142 -37.82 7.57 -16.68
CA LYS A 142 -37.38 7.10 -15.36
C LYS A 142 -35.86 6.93 -15.26
N LEU A 143 -35.17 6.93 -16.39
CA LEU A 143 -33.71 6.92 -16.51
C LEU A 143 -33.13 8.34 -16.60
N HIS A 144 -33.88 9.38 -16.17
CA HIS A 144 -33.41 10.76 -16.08
C HIS A 144 -32.09 10.91 -15.31
N TYR A 145 -31.79 10.03 -14.34
CA TYR A 145 -30.49 9.99 -13.66
C TYR A 145 -29.29 9.90 -14.63
N VAL A 146 -29.46 9.26 -15.80
CA VAL A 146 -28.41 9.25 -16.83
C VAL A 146 -28.22 10.61 -17.48
N THR A 147 -29.30 11.38 -17.65
CA THR A 147 -29.21 12.74 -18.18
C THR A 147 -28.56 13.71 -17.19
N GLU A 148 -28.66 13.41 -15.89
CA GLU A 148 -28.02 14.18 -14.83
C GLU A 148 -26.53 13.87 -14.63
N LEU A 149 -26.01 12.80 -15.24
CA LEU A 149 -24.59 12.43 -15.08
C LEU A 149 -23.64 13.53 -15.56
N THR A 150 -23.99 14.28 -16.60
CA THR A 150 -23.15 15.40 -17.08
C THR A 150 -23.10 16.57 -16.11
N GLU A 151 -24.14 16.76 -15.31
CA GLU A 151 -24.19 17.81 -14.29
C GLU A 151 -23.51 17.36 -12.99
N ASN A 152 -23.51 16.04 -12.73
CA ASN A 152 -23.07 15.44 -11.47
C ASN A 152 -21.75 14.63 -11.58
N ILE A 153 -21.11 14.59 -12.75
CA ILE A 153 -19.78 14.00 -12.95
C ILE A 153 -18.97 14.88 -13.89
N ARG A 154 -17.74 15.21 -13.49
CA ARG A 154 -16.76 15.89 -14.36
C ARG A 154 -15.68 14.92 -14.81
N VAL A 155 -15.39 14.88 -16.11
CA VAL A 155 -14.25 14.09 -16.59
C VAL A 155 -12.93 14.83 -16.36
N LYS A 156 -12.88 16.11 -16.78
CA LYS A 156 -11.68 16.96 -16.73
C LYS A 156 -11.68 17.95 -15.58
N ALA A 157 -10.50 18.23 -15.02
CA ALA A 157 -10.32 19.19 -13.93
C ALA A 157 -10.40 20.66 -14.38
N LYS A 158 -10.03 20.94 -15.64
CA LYS A 158 -10.09 22.27 -16.28
C LYS A 158 -11.12 22.26 -17.40
N VAL A 159 -11.98 23.28 -17.43
CA VAL A 159 -12.91 23.50 -18.55
C VAL A 159 -12.13 24.13 -19.70
N GLY A 160 -11.67 23.31 -20.64
CA GLY A 160 -11.16 23.80 -21.93
C GLY A 160 -12.34 24.26 -22.80
N GLN A 161 -12.23 25.44 -23.40
CA GLN A 161 -13.17 25.84 -24.46
C GLN A 161 -12.91 24.92 -25.66
N HIS A 162 -13.89 24.10 -26.07
CA HIS A 162 -13.94 23.26 -27.29
C HIS A 162 -13.49 21.78 -27.28
N GLU A 163 -13.79 20.98 -26.26
CA GLU A 163 -13.67 19.50 -26.42
C GLU A 163 -14.99 18.75 -26.20
N GLU A 164 -15.24 17.73 -27.03
CA GLU A 164 -16.40 16.84 -26.95
C GLU A 164 -16.30 15.95 -25.70
N GLU A 165 -16.85 16.43 -24.57
CA GLU A 165 -16.90 15.68 -23.28
C GLU A 165 -17.43 14.24 -23.43
N SER A 166 -18.30 14.00 -24.43
CA SER A 166 -18.89 12.68 -24.73
C SER A 166 -17.85 11.60 -25.10
N ALA A 167 -16.78 11.95 -25.81
CA ALA A 167 -15.74 10.99 -26.18
C ALA A 167 -14.92 10.54 -24.95
N ASP A 168 -14.71 11.46 -24.01
CA ASP A 168 -14.03 11.17 -22.77
C ASP A 168 -14.89 10.25 -21.89
N PHE A 169 -16.21 10.47 -21.79
CA PHE A 169 -17.12 9.59 -21.03
C PHE A 169 -17.06 8.13 -21.51
N MET A 170 -17.11 7.88 -22.82
CA MET A 170 -17.09 6.51 -23.38
C MET A 170 -15.85 5.70 -22.98
N ARG A 171 -14.73 6.36 -22.69
CA ARG A 171 -13.46 5.68 -22.36
C ARG A 171 -13.39 5.19 -20.92
N VAL A 172 -14.15 5.81 -20.02
CA VAL A 172 -14.05 5.58 -18.56
C VAL A 172 -15.32 5.04 -17.93
N PHE A 173 -16.46 5.16 -18.61
CA PHE A 173 -17.73 4.65 -18.11
C PHE A 173 -17.81 3.12 -18.25
N PRO A 174 -18.58 2.47 -17.36
CA PRO A 174 -18.71 1.01 -17.36
C PRO A 174 -19.41 0.50 -18.62
N SER A 175 -19.36 -0.80 -18.85
CA SER A 175 -20.33 -1.43 -19.76
C SER A 175 -21.74 -1.32 -19.18
N PHE A 176 -22.76 -1.14 -20.02
CA PHE A 176 -24.14 -1.01 -19.59
C PHE A 176 -24.94 -2.27 -19.93
N VAL A 177 -25.61 -2.84 -18.94
CA VAL A 177 -26.47 -4.00 -19.10
C VAL A 177 -27.89 -3.64 -18.66
N TRP A 178 -28.85 -3.66 -19.58
CA TRP A 178 -30.26 -3.49 -19.22
C TRP A 178 -30.88 -4.86 -18.91
N ALA A 179 -31.25 -5.08 -17.65
CA ALA A 179 -31.99 -6.24 -17.18
C ALA A 179 -33.49 -5.91 -17.10
N VAL A 180 -34.25 -6.35 -18.09
CA VAL A 180 -35.70 -6.12 -18.20
C VAL A 180 -36.44 -7.32 -17.59
N ARG A 181 -37.01 -7.14 -16.42
CA ARG A 181 -37.69 -8.16 -15.61
C ARG A 181 -39.17 -8.27 -15.96
N ASP A 182 -39.75 -9.45 -15.76
CA ASP A 182 -41.15 -9.76 -16.04
C ASP A 182 -41.57 -9.39 -17.48
N PHE A 183 -40.69 -9.68 -18.44
CA PHE A 183 -40.92 -9.41 -19.86
C PHE A 183 -41.95 -10.39 -20.43
N THR A 184 -43.00 -9.87 -21.06
CA THR A 184 -44.15 -10.65 -21.54
C THR A 184 -44.35 -10.60 -23.06
N LEU A 185 -43.51 -9.84 -23.78
CA LEU A 185 -43.64 -9.67 -25.23
C LEU A 185 -42.81 -10.71 -25.98
N GLU A 186 -43.23 -11.05 -27.19
CA GLU A 186 -42.37 -11.77 -28.13
C GLU A 186 -41.36 -10.79 -28.74
N LEU A 187 -40.08 -11.17 -28.79
CA LEU A 187 -39.03 -10.39 -29.46
C LEU A 187 -39.15 -10.50 -30.99
N LYS A 188 -40.18 -9.83 -31.55
CA LYS A 188 -40.46 -9.76 -32.98
C LYS A 188 -40.63 -8.31 -33.43
N ARG A 189 -40.17 -8.01 -34.64
CA ARG A 189 -40.45 -6.75 -35.34
C ARG A 189 -41.03 -7.07 -36.72
N GLY A 190 -42.35 -6.93 -36.85
CA GLY A 190 -43.08 -7.56 -37.96
C GLY A 190 -42.98 -9.08 -37.83
N ASP A 191 -42.67 -9.77 -38.93
CA ASP A 191 -42.49 -11.22 -38.94
C ASP A 191 -41.06 -11.69 -38.58
N LYS A 192 -40.13 -10.75 -38.36
CA LYS A 192 -38.72 -11.07 -38.07
C LYS A 192 -38.50 -11.20 -36.56
N LEU A 193 -37.96 -12.34 -36.13
CA LEU A 193 -37.40 -12.52 -34.79
C LEU A 193 -36.18 -11.62 -34.61
N ILE A 194 -36.12 -10.92 -33.47
CA ILE A 194 -35.01 -10.03 -33.11
C ILE A 194 -34.36 -10.48 -31.80
N THR A 195 -33.11 -10.10 -31.57
CA THR A 195 -32.45 -10.33 -30.28
C THR A 195 -32.87 -9.28 -29.24
N SER A 196 -32.64 -9.55 -27.95
CA SER A 196 -32.82 -8.56 -26.89
C SER A 196 -31.95 -7.32 -27.10
N ASP A 197 -30.76 -7.48 -27.69
CA ASP A 197 -29.85 -6.36 -28.01
C ASP A 197 -30.42 -5.51 -29.16
N GLU A 198 -30.96 -6.13 -30.22
CA GLU A 198 -31.65 -5.42 -31.29
C GLU A 198 -32.92 -4.69 -30.78
N TYR A 199 -33.58 -5.25 -29.77
CA TYR A 199 -34.68 -4.59 -29.08
C TYR A 199 -34.21 -3.32 -28.34
N LEU A 200 -33.13 -3.39 -27.56
CA LEU A 200 -32.55 -2.24 -26.87
C LEU A 200 -32.08 -1.15 -27.85
N GLU A 201 -31.28 -1.50 -28.87
CA GLU A 201 -30.79 -0.53 -29.86
C GLU A 201 -31.95 0.09 -30.67
N GLY A 202 -33.03 -0.67 -30.85
CA GLY A 202 -34.29 -0.14 -31.37
C GLY A 202 -34.92 0.93 -30.48
N ALA A 203 -35.01 0.67 -29.17
CA ALA A 203 -35.59 1.60 -28.19
C ALA A 203 -34.75 2.88 -28.03
N LEU A 204 -33.42 2.77 -28.19
CA LEU A 204 -32.46 3.88 -28.12
C LEU A 204 -32.32 4.68 -29.42
N LYS A 205 -33.03 4.30 -30.50
CA LYS A 205 -32.96 5.02 -31.76
C LYS A 205 -33.56 6.43 -31.61
N PRO A 206 -32.77 7.51 -31.85
CA PRO A 206 -33.27 8.87 -31.76
C PRO A 206 -34.23 9.17 -32.91
N LYS A 207 -35.15 10.10 -32.66
CA LYS A 207 -36.04 10.67 -33.68
C LYS A 207 -35.36 11.82 -34.40
N THR A 208 -35.61 11.93 -35.70
CA THR A 208 -35.17 13.06 -36.52
C THR A 208 -36.06 14.27 -36.28
N GLY A 209 -35.46 15.46 -36.25
CA GLY A 209 -36.17 16.73 -36.08
C GLY A 209 -35.61 17.56 -34.92
N SER A 210 -35.90 18.85 -34.94
CA SER A 210 -35.35 19.83 -33.97
C SER A 210 -36.42 20.42 -33.06
N SER A 211 -37.59 19.79 -32.95
CA SER A 211 -38.64 20.30 -32.05
C SER A 211 -38.26 20.05 -30.57
N PRO A 212 -38.75 20.87 -29.62
CA PRO A 212 -38.48 20.67 -28.19
C PRO A 212 -38.87 19.27 -27.69
N GLN A 213 -40.00 18.75 -28.16
CA GLN A 213 -40.47 17.39 -27.86
C GLN A 213 -39.50 16.31 -28.38
N THR A 214 -38.89 16.55 -29.55
CA THR A 214 -37.90 15.65 -30.14
C THR A 214 -36.60 15.70 -29.33
N ALA A 215 -36.17 16.87 -28.89
CA ALA A 215 -35.01 17.03 -28.01
C ALA A 215 -35.19 16.30 -26.67
N GLN A 216 -36.33 16.47 -26.01
CA GLN A 216 -36.65 15.77 -24.75
C GLN A 216 -36.68 14.24 -24.92
N PHE A 217 -37.29 13.76 -26.00
CA PHE A 217 -37.30 12.33 -26.34
C PHE A 217 -35.88 11.79 -26.62
N ASN A 218 -35.05 12.57 -27.31
CA ASN A 218 -33.71 12.15 -27.71
C ASN A 218 -32.68 12.24 -26.58
N LEU A 219 -32.86 13.11 -25.59
CA LEU A 219 -31.88 13.38 -24.53
C LEU A 219 -31.42 12.09 -23.80
N PRO A 220 -32.28 11.31 -23.12
CA PRO A 220 -31.84 10.09 -22.42
C PRO A 220 -31.23 9.04 -23.36
N ARG A 221 -31.73 8.97 -24.60
CA ARG A 221 -31.23 8.04 -25.63
C ARG A 221 -29.82 8.40 -26.08
N ASN A 222 -29.58 9.68 -26.32
CA ASN A 222 -28.27 10.20 -26.70
C ASN A 222 -27.27 10.00 -25.56
N CYS A 223 -27.65 10.33 -24.32
CA CYS A 223 -26.81 10.10 -23.14
C CYS A 223 -26.41 8.62 -23.02
N LEU A 224 -27.35 7.68 -23.09
CA LEU A 224 -27.03 6.24 -23.01
C LEU A 224 -26.07 5.79 -24.13
N ARG A 225 -26.27 6.28 -25.35
CA ARG A 225 -25.42 5.93 -26.50
C ARG A 225 -24.05 6.58 -26.46
N GLN A 226 -23.94 7.78 -25.88
CA GLN A 226 -22.72 8.58 -25.80
C GLN A 226 -21.90 8.28 -24.55
N PHE A 227 -22.50 7.78 -23.46
CA PHE A 227 -21.75 7.52 -22.23
C PHE A 227 -21.29 6.07 -22.14
N PHE A 228 -22.12 5.13 -22.59
CA PHE A 228 -21.84 3.71 -22.44
C PHE A 228 -21.51 3.10 -23.81
N ALA A 229 -20.22 2.89 -24.09
CA ALA A 229 -19.77 2.36 -25.38
C ALA A 229 -20.32 0.95 -25.67
N VAL A 230 -20.32 0.08 -24.66
CA VAL A 230 -20.85 -1.27 -24.71
C VAL A 230 -22.21 -1.30 -24.03
N ARG A 231 -23.23 -1.78 -24.74
CA ARG A 231 -24.61 -1.93 -24.23
C ARG A 231 -25.10 -3.34 -24.52
N LYS A 232 -25.66 -4.00 -23.50
CA LYS A 232 -26.22 -5.36 -23.56
C LYS A 232 -27.63 -5.35 -22.99
N CYS A 233 -28.50 -6.22 -23.50
CA CYS A 233 -29.87 -6.36 -23.00
C CYS A 233 -30.18 -7.82 -22.66
N PHE A 234 -30.80 -8.02 -21.50
CA PHE A 234 -31.41 -9.29 -21.10
C PHE A 234 -32.87 -9.05 -20.77
N VAL A 235 -33.75 -9.83 -21.37
CA VAL A 235 -35.16 -9.90 -21.00
C VAL A 235 -35.39 -11.16 -20.18
N PHE A 236 -36.00 -11.01 -19.01
CA PHE A 236 -36.26 -12.10 -18.09
C PHE A 236 -37.75 -12.34 -18.02
N PRO A 237 -38.23 -13.59 -18.23
CA PRO A 237 -39.61 -13.93 -17.92
C PRO A 237 -39.85 -13.83 -16.42
N ARG A 238 -41.11 -13.95 -16.01
CA ARG A 238 -41.46 -13.88 -14.60
C ARG A 238 -40.86 -15.08 -13.85
N PRO A 239 -40.19 -14.88 -12.69
CA PRO A 239 -39.47 -15.95 -12.01
C PRO A 239 -40.33 -17.09 -11.48
N ALA A 240 -41.54 -16.74 -11.02
CA ALA A 240 -42.48 -17.67 -10.41
C ALA A 240 -43.91 -17.09 -10.44
N SER A 241 -44.88 -17.90 -10.03
CA SER A 241 -46.27 -17.46 -9.87
C SER A 241 -46.40 -16.30 -8.85
N THR A 242 -47.45 -15.48 -8.98
CA THR A 242 -47.71 -14.34 -8.08
C THR A 242 -47.75 -14.73 -6.60
N GLN A 243 -48.23 -15.94 -6.28
CA GLN A 243 -48.27 -16.43 -4.89
C GLN A 243 -46.86 -16.73 -4.37
N ASN A 244 -46.02 -17.35 -5.19
CA ASN A 244 -44.65 -17.74 -4.84
C ASN A 244 -43.70 -16.54 -4.76
N MET A 245 -43.92 -15.49 -5.55
CA MET A 245 -43.11 -14.26 -5.51
C MET A 245 -43.03 -13.61 -4.12
N ARG A 246 -44.01 -13.83 -3.23
CA ARG A 246 -43.99 -13.31 -1.84
C ARG A 246 -42.93 -13.97 -0.96
N ARG A 247 -42.52 -15.19 -1.32
CA ARG A 247 -41.54 -16.01 -0.61
C ARG A 247 -40.30 -16.27 -1.46
N MET A 248 -39.98 -15.35 -2.36
CA MET A 248 -38.88 -15.48 -3.34
C MET A 248 -37.53 -15.89 -2.71
N GLU A 249 -37.25 -15.42 -1.49
CA GLU A 249 -36.02 -15.76 -0.73
C GLU A 249 -35.98 -17.21 -0.23
N GLN A 250 -37.13 -17.87 -0.15
CA GLN A 250 -37.31 -19.25 0.31
C GLN A 250 -37.51 -20.22 -0.85
N LEU A 251 -37.69 -19.72 -2.07
CA LEU A 251 -37.90 -20.57 -3.24
C LEU A 251 -36.60 -21.27 -3.62
N THR A 252 -36.72 -22.56 -3.83
CA THR A 252 -35.68 -23.40 -4.43
C THR A 252 -35.65 -23.21 -5.95
N GLU A 253 -34.56 -23.63 -6.61
CA GLU A 253 -34.47 -23.51 -8.08
C GLU A 253 -35.55 -24.33 -8.78
N GLU A 254 -35.94 -25.48 -8.21
CA GLU A 254 -36.98 -26.35 -8.75
C GLU A 254 -38.38 -25.68 -8.73
N GLU A 255 -38.57 -24.66 -7.90
CA GLU A 255 -39.81 -23.88 -7.81
C GLU A 255 -39.84 -22.66 -8.73
N LEU A 256 -38.73 -22.38 -9.43
CA LEU A 256 -38.60 -21.29 -10.37
C LEU A 256 -38.87 -21.76 -11.80
N GLU A 257 -39.36 -20.82 -12.62
CA GLU A 257 -39.59 -21.09 -14.03
C GLU A 257 -38.26 -21.40 -14.74
N SER A 258 -38.23 -22.51 -15.48
CA SER A 258 -37.00 -23.01 -16.13
C SER A 258 -36.39 -22.00 -17.12
N GLU A 259 -37.22 -21.31 -17.90
CA GLU A 259 -36.78 -20.27 -18.84
C GLU A 259 -36.18 -19.06 -18.11
N PHE A 260 -36.70 -18.73 -16.92
CA PHE A 260 -36.12 -17.67 -16.08
C PHE A 260 -34.73 -18.07 -15.57
N LEU A 261 -34.56 -19.31 -15.11
CA LEU A 261 -33.28 -19.83 -14.63
C LEU A 261 -32.24 -19.88 -15.74
N GLU A 262 -32.62 -20.38 -16.92
CA GLU A 262 -31.75 -20.40 -18.10
C GLU A 262 -31.25 -18.99 -18.40
N GLN A 263 -32.15 -18.01 -18.38
CA GLN A 263 -31.78 -16.64 -18.73
C GLN A 263 -30.99 -15.92 -17.64
N ALA A 264 -31.24 -16.23 -16.36
CA ALA A 264 -30.40 -15.81 -15.25
C ALA A 264 -28.98 -16.37 -15.36
N ASN A 265 -28.83 -17.63 -15.80
CA ASN A 265 -27.53 -18.25 -16.02
C ASN A 265 -26.80 -17.61 -17.20
N ASN A 266 -27.49 -17.36 -18.32
CA ASN A 266 -26.91 -16.65 -19.47
C ASN A 266 -26.43 -15.25 -19.11
N PHE A 267 -27.21 -14.52 -18.29
CA PHE A 267 -26.79 -13.23 -17.74
C PHE A 267 -25.50 -13.36 -16.90
N CYS A 268 -25.45 -14.31 -15.96
CA CYS A 268 -24.27 -14.52 -15.12
C CYS A 268 -23.05 -14.89 -15.96
N CYS A 269 -23.19 -15.84 -16.89
CA CYS A 269 -22.13 -16.24 -17.81
C CYS A 269 -21.62 -15.07 -18.65
N TYR A 270 -22.51 -14.21 -19.14
CA TYR A 270 -22.10 -13.01 -19.86
C TYR A 270 -21.26 -12.08 -18.98
N VAL A 271 -21.71 -11.78 -17.76
CA VAL A 271 -20.98 -10.92 -16.83
C VAL A 271 -19.60 -11.52 -16.50
N TYR A 272 -19.53 -12.80 -16.16
CA TYR A 272 -18.24 -13.45 -15.85
C TYR A 272 -17.27 -13.46 -17.03
N ASN A 273 -17.77 -13.51 -18.26
CA ASN A 273 -16.91 -13.58 -19.45
C ASN A 273 -16.51 -12.22 -20.02
N ASN A 274 -17.33 -11.19 -19.82
CA ASN A 274 -17.17 -9.89 -20.51
C ASN A 274 -16.91 -8.72 -19.58
N ALA A 275 -17.13 -8.85 -18.26
CA ALA A 275 -16.85 -7.76 -17.33
C ALA A 275 -15.33 -7.64 -17.12
N GLU A 276 -14.77 -6.50 -17.54
CA GLU A 276 -13.34 -6.23 -17.41
C GLU A 276 -12.96 -5.72 -16.02
N PRO A 277 -11.68 -5.91 -15.60
CA PRO A 277 -11.18 -5.30 -14.38
C PRO A 277 -11.41 -3.80 -14.37
N LYS A 278 -11.71 -3.23 -13.20
CA LYS A 278 -11.97 -1.80 -13.06
C LYS A 278 -10.68 -1.05 -13.33
N THR A 279 -10.73 -0.13 -14.29
CA THR A 279 -9.63 0.77 -14.61
C THR A 279 -10.01 2.22 -14.36
N VAL A 280 -9.01 3.07 -14.17
CA VAL A 280 -9.16 4.53 -14.24
C VAL A 280 -8.42 5.09 -15.45
N THR A 281 -8.55 6.41 -15.67
CA THR A 281 -7.83 7.11 -16.74
C THR A 281 -6.34 6.76 -16.74
N GLY A 282 -5.82 6.36 -17.90
CA GLY A 282 -4.45 5.83 -18.04
C GLY A 282 -4.36 4.30 -18.07
N GLY A 283 -5.48 3.58 -17.95
CA GLY A 283 -5.53 2.12 -18.08
C GLY A 283 -5.02 1.36 -16.84
N CYS A 284 -4.78 2.07 -15.74
CA CYS A 284 -4.35 1.46 -14.48
C CYS A 284 -5.50 0.64 -13.89
N THR A 285 -5.25 -0.65 -13.69
CA THR A 285 -6.21 -1.58 -13.08
C THR A 285 -6.24 -1.37 -11.57
N LEU A 286 -7.43 -1.32 -10.99
CA LEU A 286 -7.62 -1.12 -9.56
C LEU A 286 -7.56 -2.44 -8.80
N THR A 287 -6.90 -2.39 -7.64
CA THR A 287 -7.02 -3.40 -6.58
C THR A 287 -8.20 -3.07 -5.66
N GLY A 288 -8.54 -3.95 -4.73
CA GLY A 288 -9.56 -3.66 -3.72
C GLY A 288 -9.20 -2.45 -2.86
N THR A 289 -7.95 -2.35 -2.42
CA THR A 289 -7.45 -1.18 -1.66
C THR A 289 -7.67 0.12 -2.44
N ALA A 290 -7.39 0.09 -3.74
CA ALA A 290 -7.59 1.25 -4.63
C ALA A 290 -9.07 1.58 -4.85
N LEU A 291 -9.93 0.57 -4.98
CA LEU A 291 -11.39 0.78 -5.07
C LEU A 291 -11.93 1.44 -3.80
N GLY A 292 -11.49 1.00 -2.61
CA GLY A 292 -11.91 1.58 -1.34
C GLY A 292 -11.51 3.04 -1.20
N ASN A 293 -10.25 3.37 -1.54
CA ASN A 293 -9.77 4.77 -1.53
C ASN A 293 -10.51 5.62 -2.57
N LEU A 294 -10.85 5.05 -3.74
CA LEU A 294 -11.63 5.74 -4.76
C LEU A 294 -13.04 6.08 -4.28
N ALA A 295 -13.69 5.16 -3.56
CA ALA A 295 -15.00 5.41 -2.95
C ALA A 295 -14.94 6.57 -1.94
N GLU A 296 -13.91 6.61 -1.08
CA GLU A 296 -13.70 7.72 -0.13
C GLU A 296 -13.50 9.06 -0.85
N VAL A 297 -12.69 9.08 -1.92
CA VAL A 297 -12.44 10.30 -2.71
C VAL A 297 -13.74 10.84 -3.32
N TYR A 298 -14.59 9.99 -3.90
CA TYR A 298 -15.86 10.44 -4.47
C TYR A 298 -16.88 10.86 -3.41
N VAL A 299 -17.00 10.10 -2.32
CA VAL A 299 -17.90 10.44 -1.22
C VAL A 299 -17.48 11.76 -0.58
N GLU A 300 -16.20 12.00 -0.35
CA GLU A 300 -15.72 13.25 0.23
C GLU A 300 -15.93 14.45 -0.69
N ALA A 301 -15.79 14.28 -2.01
CA ALA A 301 -16.15 15.31 -2.99
C ALA A 301 -17.63 15.71 -2.84
N ILE A 302 -18.54 14.73 -2.80
CA ILE A 302 -19.98 14.97 -2.63
C ILE A 302 -20.28 15.65 -1.29
N ARG A 303 -19.69 15.18 -0.19
CA ARG A 303 -19.88 15.74 1.17
C ARG A 303 -19.41 17.19 1.28
N SER A 304 -18.37 17.53 0.53
CA SER A 304 -17.81 18.89 0.44
C SER A 304 -18.61 19.80 -0.50
N GLY A 305 -19.70 19.31 -1.11
CA GLY A 305 -20.51 20.07 -2.07
C GLY A 305 -19.89 20.18 -3.47
N ASN A 306 -18.81 19.44 -3.73
CA ASN A 306 -18.16 19.38 -5.04
C ASN A 306 -18.74 18.23 -5.88
N VAL A 307 -18.61 18.35 -7.19
CA VAL A 307 -18.97 17.29 -8.13
C VAL A 307 -17.79 16.31 -8.25
N PRO A 308 -18.02 14.99 -8.15
CA PRO A 308 -17.01 13.97 -8.44
C PRO A 308 -16.29 14.22 -9.77
N CYS A 309 -14.95 14.25 -9.74
CA CYS A 309 -14.13 14.48 -10.92
C CYS A 309 -13.17 13.31 -11.17
N LEU A 310 -13.18 12.75 -12.37
CA LEU A 310 -12.39 11.56 -12.71
C LEU A 310 -10.89 11.83 -12.67
N GLU A 311 -10.40 12.91 -13.29
CA GLU A 311 -8.97 13.28 -13.25
C GLU A 311 -8.49 13.57 -11.83
N ASN A 312 -9.23 14.38 -11.07
CA ASN A 312 -8.87 14.68 -9.69
C ASN A 312 -8.88 13.43 -8.81
N ALA A 313 -9.78 12.48 -9.09
CA ALA A 313 -9.83 11.22 -8.37
C ALA A 313 -8.58 10.37 -8.62
N VAL A 314 -8.07 10.32 -9.86
CA VAL A 314 -6.83 9.61 -10.17
C VAL A 314 -5.64 10.23 -9.45
N VAL A 315 -5.53 11.56 -9.43
CA VAL A 315 -4.43 12.27 -8.74
C VAL A 315 -4.49 12.04 -7.23
N SER A 316 -5.68 12.19 -6.62
CA SER A 316 -5.89 11.94 -5.20
C SER A 316 -5.61 10.49 -4.83
N LEU A 317 -6.07 9.54 -5.66
CA LEU A 317 -5.85 8.12 -5.46
C LEU A 317 -4.37 7.75 -5.53
N ALA A 318 -3.64 8.26 -6.54
CA ALA A 318 -2.20 8.07 -6.65
C ALA A 318 -1.47 8.58 -5.43
N LYS A 319 -1.81 9.79 -4.95
CA LYS A 319 -1.22 10.34 -3.73
C LYS A 319 -1.47 9.44 -2.50
N ILE A 320 -2.71 9.03 -2.26
CA ILE A 320 -3.06 8.20 -1.11
C ILE A 320 -2.33 6.85 -1.15
N GLN A 321 -2.35 6.18 -2.31
CA GLN A 321 -1.70 4.87 -2.48
C GLN A 321 -0.20 4.95 -2.35
N ASN A 322 0.44 5.94 -2.99
CA ASN A 322 1.90 6.02 -3.00
C ASN A 322 2.47 6.42 -1.64
N VAL A 323 1.81 7.31 -0.88
CA VAL A 323 2.22 7.61 0.51
C VAL A 323 2.16 6.34 1.36
N ARG A 324 1.07 5.58 1.27
CA ARG A 324 0.94 4.30 1.98
C ARG A 324 2.01 3.29 1.55
N ALA A 325 2.29 3.20 0.24
CA ALA A 325 3.29 2.29 -0.29
C ALA A 325 4.70 2.63 0.23
N VAL A 326 5.04 3.91 0.36
CA VAL A 326 6.30 4.36 0.98
C VAL A 326 6.36 3.90 2.44
N ASP A 327 5.31 4.16 3.22
CA ASP A 327 5.30 3.85 4.64
C ASP A 327 5.38 2.33 4.89
N GLU A 328 4.64 1.51 4.14
CA GLU A 328 4.63 0.05 4.27
C GLU A 328 5.97 -0.58 3.82
N ALA A 329 6.55 -0.08 2.72
CA ALA A 329 7.85 -0.54 2.25
C ALA A 329 8.97 -0.17 3.24
N LEU A 330 8.92 1.02 3.82
CA LEU A 330 9.89 1.44 4.84
C LEU A 330 9.75 0.62 6.12
N GLN A 331 8.52 0.38 6.59
CA GLN A 331 8.29 -0.48 7.76
C GLN A 331 8.81 -1.89 7.52
N PHE A 332 8.55 -2.46 6.33
CA PHE A 332 9.11 -3.75 5.93
C PHE A 332 10.65 -3.73 6.00
N TYR A 333 11.29 -2.71 5.42
CA TYR A 333 12.74 -2.54 5.46
C TYR A 333 13.27 -2.52 6.91
N MET A 334 12.71 -1.66 7.76
CA MET A 334 13.14 -1.51 9.16
C MET A 334 13.01 -2.81 9.95
N ILE A 335 11.89 -3.53 9.79
CA ILE A 335 11.62 -4.79 10.47
C ILE A 335 12.61 -5.88 10.03
N GLU A 336 12.87 -6.02 8.73
CA GLU A 336 13.78 -7.04 8.22
C GLU A 336 15.25 -6.71 8.56
N MET A 337 15.65 -5.44 8.51
CA MET A 337 16.97 -5.01 8.97
C MET A 337 17.17 -5.33 10.45
N LEU A 338 16.21 -5.01 11.31
CA LEU A 338 16.29 -5.29 12.75
C LEU A 338 16.39 -6.79 13.06
N LYS A 339 15.78 -7.65 12.23
CA LYS A 339 15.88 -9.11 12.39
C LYS A 339 17.24 -9.67 11.96
N MET A 340 17.84 -9.11 10.91
CA MET A 340 19.05 -9.66 10.29
C MET A 340 20.35 -9.01 10.80
N ALA A 341 20.32 -7.73 11.17
CA ALA A 341 21.49 -6.97 11.59
C ALA A 341 21.68 -7.04 13.12
N LEU A 342 22.50 -7.99 13.58
CA LEU A 342 22.92 -8.09 14.97
C LEU A 342 24.22 -7.31 15.18
N LEU A 343 24.11 -6.13 15.77
CA LEU A 343 25.24 -5.22 15.96
C LEU A 343 26.06 -5.58 17.23
N PRO A 344 27.40 -5.38 17.22
CA PRO A 344 28.19 -4.93 16.08
C PRO A 344 28.56 -6.08 15.13
N MET A 345 28.66 -5.77 13.84
CA MET A 345 29.01 -6.70 12.78
C MET A 345 29.93 -6.06 11.72
N ARG A 346 30.40 -6.88 10.77
CA ARG A 346 31.28 -6.39 9.70
C ARG A 346 30.51 -5.45 8.77
N PRO A 347 31.08 -4.29 8.39
CA PRO A 347 30.42 -3.34 7.48
C PRO A 347 30.02 -3.98 6.15
N GLU A 348 30.81 -4.94 5.64
CA GLU A 348 30.50 -5.64 4.40
C GLU A 348 29.25 -6.52 4.55
N GLU A 349 29.13 -7.27 5.66
CA GLU A 349 27.95 -8.10 5.94
C GLU A 349 26.70 -7.23 6.13
N LEU A 350 26.84 -6.10 6.82
CA LEU A 350 25.72 -5.17 7.02
C LEU A 350 25.27 -4.56 5.69
N SER A 351 26.22 -4.24 4.80
CA SER A 351 25.93 -3.76 3.45
C SER A 351 25.24 -4.82 2.59
N ASP A 352 25.69 -6.08 2.65
CA ASP A 352 25.07 -7.19 1.92
C ASP A 352 23.60 -7.38 2.35
N ILE A 353 23.35 -7.38 3.66
CA ILE A 353 22.00 -7.46 4.23
C ILE A 353 21.15 -6.27 3.77
N HIS A 354 21.68 -5.05 3.85
CA HIS A 354 20.99 -3.84 3.41
C HIS A 354 20.54 -3.94 1.94
N THR A 355 21.44 -4.33 1.04
CA THR A 355 21.12 -4.47 -0.40
C THR A 355 20.00 -5.49 -0.64
N ASP A 356 20.03 -6.63 0.06
CA ASP A 356 19.00 -7.67 -0.08
C ASP A 356 17.63 -7.21 0.46
N VAL A 357 17.61 -6.50 1.59
CA VAL A 357 16.37 -6.01 2.22
C VAL A 357 15.80 -4.82 1.45
N GLU A 358 16.64 -3.89 0.99
CA GLU A 358 16.26 -2.76 0.13
C GLU A 358 15.54 -3.24 -1.12
N LYS A 359 16.09 -4.24 -1.82
CA LYS A 359 15.46 -4.81 -3.01
C LYS A 359 14.05 -5.34 -2.73
N LYS A 360 13.87 -6.06 -1.62
CA LYS A 360 12.56 -6.58 -1.21
C LYS A 360 11.59 -5.45 -0.81
N ALA A 361 12.07 -4.41 -0.15
CA ALA A 361 11.26 -3.23 0.17
C ALA A 361 10.78 -2.50 -1.10
N ILE A 362 11.63 -2.40 -2.12
CA ILE A 362 11.25 -1.86 -3.44
C ILE A 362 10.17 -2.74 -4.10
N GLU A 363 10.27 -4.07 -4.00
CA GLU A 363 9.22 -4.97 -4.52
C GLU A 363 7.87 -4.77 -3.81
N VAL A 364 7.88 -4.55 -2.49
CA VAL A 364 6.68 -4.17 -1.71
C VAL A 364 6.10 -2.86 -2.23
N PHE A 365 6.95 -1.83 -2.40
CA PHE A 365 6.52 -0.53 -2.93
C PHE A 365 5.91 -0.67 -4.33
N ILE A 366 6.58 -1.34 -5.27
CA ILE A 366 6.09 -1.51 -6.65
C ILE A 366 4.70 -2.17 -6.66
N THR A 367 4.51 -3.19 -5.83
CA THR A 367 3.25 -3.94 -5.75
C THR A 367 2.08 -3.09 -5.23
N MET A 368 2.36 -2.10 -4.38
CA MET A 368 1.34 -1.27 -3.73
C MET A 368 1.18 0.12 -4.37
N SER A 369 2.21 0.60 -5.05
CA SER A 369 2.23 1.92 -5.68
C SER A 369 1.23 2.01 -6.83
N PHE A 370 0.76 3.22 -7.08
CA PHE A 370 -0.23 3.52 -8.09
C PHE A 370 0.16 4.79 -8.86
N ASN A 371 0.44 4.65 -10.15
CA ASN A 371 0.63 5.77 -11.09
C ASN A 371 1.72 6.78 -10.68
N ASP A 372 2.84 6.32 -10.10
CA ASP A 372 4.02 7.16 -9.75
C ASP A 372 4.95 7.39 -10.96
N ASN A 373 4.41 7.97 -12.04
CA ASN A 373 5.15 8.10 -13.30
C ASN A 373 6.42 8.98 -13.19
N ASP A 374 6.41 9.99 -12.32
CA ASP A 374 7.53 10.92 -12.09
C ASP A 374 8.51 10.41 -11.01
N GLN A 375 8.28 9.18 -10.50
CA GLN A 375 9.10 8.52 -9.47
C GLN A 375 9.32 9.42 -8.25
N ILE A 376 8.32 10.20 -7.87
CA ILE A 376 8.43 11.14 -6.75
C ILE A 376 8.46 10.33 -5.45
N TYR A 377 7.55 9.38 -5.31
CA TYR A 377 7.40 8.58 -4.11
C TYR A 377 8.45 7.47 -4.04
N GLN A 378 8.85 6.90 -5.18
CA GLN A 378 9.99 5.99 -5.22
C GLN A 378 11.27 6.67 -4.72
N ARG A 379 11.56 7.91 -5.15
CA ARG A 379 12.71 8.67 -4.64
C ARG A 379 12.58 9.01 -3.16
N GLU A 380 11.38 9.32 -2.70
CA GLU A 380 11.11 9.53 -1.27
C GLU A 380 11.44 8.28 -0.44
N LEU A 381 10.99 7.10 -0.88
CA LEU A 381 11.31 5.82 -0.23
C LEU A 381 12.81 5.58 -0.18
N MET A 382 13.51 5.74 -1.31
CA MET A 382 14.96 5.54 -1.37
C MET A 382 15.71 6.49 -0.44
N GLY A 383 15.26 7.75 -0.32
CA GLY A 383 15.81 8.70 0.63
C GLY A 383 15.63 8.25 2.08
N LYS A 384 14.42 7.83 2.46
CA LYS A 384 14.13 7.33 3.81
C LYS A 384 14.92 6.05 4.15
N ILE A 385 15.03 5.11 3.22
CA ILE A 385 15.85 3.89 3.39
C ILE A 385 17.32 4.26 3.57
N HIS A 386 17.83 5.21 2.79
CA HIS A 386 19.21 5.68 2.93
C HIS A 386 19.47 6.27 4.31
N ASP A 387 18.58 7.12 4.81
CA ASP A 387 18.70 7.73 6.14
C ASP A 387 18.70 6.67 7.25
N GLU A 388 17.80 5.69 7.20
CA GLU A 388 17.78 4.56 8.14
C GLU A 388 19.07 3.73 8.08
N TYR A 389 19.60 3.49 6.88
CA TYR A 389 20.86 2.77 6.72
C TYR A 389 22.06 3.53 7.30
N GLN A 390 22.13 4.86 7.12
CA GLN A 390 23.17 5.69 7.74
C GLN A 390 23.12 5.61 9.28
N GLN A 391 21.91 5.63 9.86
CA GLN A 391 21.74 5.46 11.30
C GLN A 391 22.24 4.10 11.78
N LEU A 392 21.93 3.02 11.05
CA LEU A 392 22.42 1.67 11.38
C LEU A 392 23.95 1.57 11.29
N LEU A 393 24.57 2.20 10.29
CA LEU A 393 26.04 2.26 10.18
C LEU A 393 26.67 2.95 11.39
N GLN A 394 26.08 4.08 11.82
CA GLN A 394 26.53 4.79 13.01
C GLN A 394 26.38 3.94 14.29
N GLN A 395 25.22 3.32 14.49
CA GLN A 395 24.98 2.44 15.64
C GLN A 395 25.94 1.24 15.65
N ASN A 396 26.22 0.67 14.48
CA ASN A 396 27.18 -0.42 14.34
C ASN A 396 28.59 0.01 14.77
N GLN A 397 29.01 1.22 14.36
CA GLN A 397 30.29 1.78 14.77
C GLN A 397 30.33 2.03 16.29
N GLU A 398 29.30 2.64 16.86
CA GLU A 398 29.22 2.93 18.29
C GLU A 398 29.27 1.65 19.16
N GLU A 399 28.49 0.63 18.81
CA GLU A 399 28.52 -0.66 19.52
C GLU A 399 29.86 -1.39 19.31
N SER A 400 30.47 -1.29 18.12
CA SER A 400 31.80 -1.84 17.87
C SER A 400 32.85 -1.19 18.77
N ILE A 401 32.83 0.14 18.91
CA ILE A 401 33.75 0.89 19.79
C ILE A 401 33.54 0.49 21.24
N LYS A 402 32.29 0.44 21.68
CA LYS A 402 31.91 0.10 23.05
C LYS A 402 32.39 -1.31 23.42
N GLN A 403 32.18 -2.29 22.55
CA GLN A 403 32.66 -3.64 22.76
C GLN A 403 34.19 -3.73 22.72
N CYS A 404 34.84 -3.04 21.77
CA CYS A 404 36.30 -2.95 21.70
C CYS A 404 36.92 -2.38 22.99
N LYS A 405 36.33 -1.30 23.55
CA LYS A 405 36.79 -0.70 24.82
C LYS A 405 36.62 -1.65 25.99
N ALA A 406 35.50 -2.38 26.05
CA ALA A 406 35.27 -3.37 27.10
C ALA A 406 36.31 -4.50 27.07
N VAL A 407 36.57 -5.06 25.89
CA VAL A 407 37.60 -6.10 25.70
C VAL A 407 39.00 -5.56 25.99
N LEU A 408 39.29 -4.32 25.59
CA LEU A 408 40.59 -3.69 25.84
C LEU A 408 40.85 -3.54 27.33
N HIS A 409 39.86 -3.05 28.10
CA HIS A 409 39.96 -2.98 29.56
C HIS A 409 40.17 -4.37 30.17
N GLU A 410 39.38 -5.37 29.76
CA GLU A 410 39.50 -6.75 30.28
C GLU A 410 40.89 -7.36 30.02
N VAL A 411 41.41 -7.21 28.80
CA VAL A 411 42.68 -7.82 28.38
C VAL A 411 43.87 -7.11 29.03
N PHE A 412 43.85 -5.77 29.15
CA PHE A 412 45.01 -5.00 29.61
C PHE A 412 45.00 -4.64 31.11
N ASP A 413 43.91 -4.91 31.86
CA ASP A 413 43.82 -4.63 33.30
C ASP A 413 44.98 -5.22 34.12
N THR A 414 45.43 -6.43 33.78
CA THR A 414 46.57 -7.06 34.48
C THR A 414 47.89 -6.35 34.18
N LEU A 415 48.08 -5.89 32.94
CA LEU A 415 49.26 -5.12 32.56
C LEU A 415 49.27 -3.76 33.27
N GLU A 416 48.13 -3.07 33.28
CA GLU A 416 47.94 -1.78 33.94
C GLU A 416 48.28 -1.83 35.42
N LYS A 417 47.73 -2.81 36.14
CA LYS A 417 48.06 -3.05 37.56
C LYS A 417 49.55 -3.34 37.74
N GLY A 418 50.12 -4.21 36.91
CA GLY A 418 51.54 -4.54 36.99
C GLY A 418 52.47 -3.35 36.73
N VAL A 419 52.09 -2.44 35.81
CA VAL A 419 52.80 -1.18 35.58
C VAL A 419 52.62 -0.28 36.80
N PHE A 420 51.40 -0.08 37.27
CA PHE A 420 51.10 0.77 38.43
C PHE A 420 51.88 0.36 39.69
N ASP A 421 51.91 -0.95 39.98
CA ASP A 421 52.61 -1.52 41.15
C ASP A 421 54.14 -1.62 40.96
N GLY A 422 54.67 -1.17 39.82
CA GLY A 422 56.11 -1.18 39.54
C GLY A 422 56.70 -2.58 39.32
N SER A 423 55.87 -3.59 39.04
CA SER A 423 56.26 -5.01 38.94
C SER A 423 57.32 -5.29 37.86
N TYR A 424 57.43 -4.39 36.87
CA TYR A 424 58.37 -4.45 35.75
C TYR A 424 59.66 -3.63 35.96
N LEU A 425 59.78 -2.88 37.06
CA LEU A 425 60.93 -1.99 37.36
C LEU A 425 62.05 -2.76 38.06
N LYS A 426 62.44 -3.90 37.49
CA LYS A 426 63.50 -4.81 38.00
C LYS A 426 64.40 -5.29 36.87
N SER A 427 65.56 -5.85 37.19
CA SER A 427 66.45 -6.44 36.18
C SER A 427 65.72 -7.52 35.37
N GLY A 428 65.73 -7.40 34.04
CA GLY A 428 64.97 -8.26 33.12
C GLY A 428 63.47 -7.94 32.99
N GLY A 429 62.93 -6.99 33.77
CA GLY A 429 61.51 -6.64 33.78
C GLY A 429 61.00 -6.03 32.47
N TYR A 430 61.84 -5.31 31.72
CA TYR A 430 61.49 -4.80 30.39
C TYR A 430 61.18 -5.93 29.39
N ARG A 431 61.92 -7.05 29.45
CA ARG A 431 61.65 -8.22 28.61
C ARG A 431 60.32 -8.85 28.97
N GLN A 432 60.04 -9.00 30.28
CA GLN A 432 58.76 -9.52 30.78
C GLN A 432 57.58 -8.65 30.34
N TYR A 433 57.72 -7.32 30.44
CA TYR A 433 56.72 -6.37 29.95
C TYR A 433 56.46 -6.54 28.44
N ARG A 434 57.52 -6.60 27.63
CA ARG A 434 57.39 -6.73 26.17
C ARG A 434 56.72 -8.04 25.76
N ASP A 435 57.08 -9.15 26.40
CA ASP A 435 56.49 -10.46 26.11
C ASP A 435 55.00 -10.47 26.49
N MET A 436 54.65 -9.97 27.68
CA MET A 436 53.25 -9.82 28.12
C MET A 436 52.46 -8.92 27.17
N LEU A 437 53.02 -7.76 26.81
CA LEU A 437 52.39 -6.83 25.87
C LEU A 437 52.08 -7.48 24.52
N GLY A 438 53.02 -8.28 23.99
CA GLY A 438 52.84 -9.02 22.76
C GLY A 438 51.72 -10.07 22.86
N HIS A 439 51.66 -10.81 23.96
CA HIS A 439 50.60 -11.78 24.23
C HIS A 439 49.22 -11.12 24.31
N LEU A 440 49.08 -10.07 25.13
CA LEU A 440 47.83 -9.34 25.31
C LEU A 440 47.37 -8.64 24.02
N THR A 441 48.30 -8.10 23.23
CA THR A 441 48.00 -7.53 21.91
C THR A 441 47.39 -8.57 20.97
N ASN A 442 47.93 -9.80 20.97
CA ASN A 442 47.39 -10.89 20.16
C ASN A 442 46.03 -11.36 20.68
N ASP A 443 45.83 -11.46 22.01
CA ASP A 443 44.54 -11.82 22.61
C ASP A 443 43.46 -10.78 22.25
N TYR A 444 43.76 -9.48 22.42
CA TYR A 444 42.88 -8.40 22.03
C TYR A 444 42.47 -8.49 20.55
N ARG A 445 43.43 -8.68 19.64
CA ARG A 445 43.15 -8.80 18.20
C ARG A 445 42.32 -10.04 17.86
N ALA A 446 42.53 -11.14 18.57
CA ALA A 446 41.75 -12.36 18.39
C ALA A 446 40.30 -12.17 18.83
N ARG A 447 40.08 -11.54 19.99
CA ARG A 447 38.73 -11.29 20.55
C ARG A 447 37.95 -10.21 19.79
N THR A 448 38.63 -9.25 19.16
CA THR A 448 38.02 -8.16 18.38
C THR A 448 38.05 -8.41 16.87
N ARG A 449 38.26 -9.66 16.42
CA ARG A 449 38.47 -9.98 15.00
C ARG A 449 37.32 -9.52 14.09
N SER A 450 36.08 -9.59 14.55
CA SER A 450 34.87 -9.16 13.81
C SER A 450 34.60 -7.65 13.83
N GLN A 451 35.30 -6.89 14.67
CA GLN A 451 35.07 -5.46 14.90
C GLN A 451 36.16 -4.67 14.16
N ILE A 452 35.81 -4.08 13.01
CA ILE A 452 36.83 -3.63 12.04
C ILE A 452 37.17 -2.14 12.19
N MET A 453 36.21 -1.27 12.55
CA MET A 453 36.37 0.15 12.23
C MET A 453 37.35 0.91 13.14
N GLU A 454 37.63 0.48 14.36
CA GLU A 454 38.46 1.27 15.30
C GLU A 454 39.36 0.47 16.26
N LYS A 455 39.40 -0.87 16.19
CA LYS A 455 40.15 -1.69 17.16
C LYS A 455 41.64 -1.36 17.21
N ASP A 456 42.28 -1.14 16.05
CA ASP A 456 43.72 -0.90 15.99
C ASP A 456 44.06 0.53 16.46
N ALA A 457 43.18 1.50 16.19
CA ALA A 457 43.31 2.87 16.67
C ALA A 457 43.13 2.95 18.20
N LEU A 458 42.13 2.25 18.76
CA LEU A 458 41.90 2.15 20.20
C LEU A 458 43.06 1.42 20.90
N LEU A 459 43.53 0.32 20.33
CA LEU A 459 44.71 -0.39 20.81
C LEU A 459 45.94 0.52 20.80
N GLN A 460 46.19 1.24 19.71
CA GLN A 460 47.33 2.15 19.59
C GLN A 460 47.28 3.25 20.65
N LYS A 461 46.10 3.85 20.87
CA LYS A 461 45.90 4.85 21.92
C LYS A 461 46.21 4.29 23.31
N ASN A 462 45.70 3.09 23.63
CA ASN A 462 46.00 2.44 24.91
C ASN A 462 47.49 2.17 25.07
N LEU A 463 48.16 1.63 24.05
CA LEU A 463 49.60 1.37 24.08
C LEU A 463 50.42 2.66 24.33
N GLN A 464 50.01 3.79 23.76
CA GLN A 464 50.63 5.09 24.00
C GLN A 464 50.42 5.59 25.44
N GLU A 465 49.22 5.41 25.99
CA GLU A 465 48.91 5.77 27.38
C GLU A 465 49.74 4.92 28.38
N GLN A 466 49.85 3.61 28.14
CA GLN A 466 50.70 2.71 28.94
C GLN A 466 52.17 3.10 28.89
N ALA A 467 52.71 3.37 27.69
CA ALA A 467 54.10 3.82 27.53
C ALA A 467 54.36 5.15 28.26
N SER A 468 53.41 6.08 28.18
CA SER A 468 53.49 7.38 28.87
C SER A 468 53.42 7.25 30.39
N HIS A 469 52.67 6.28 30.91
CA HIS A 469 52.61 6.00 32.34
C HIS A 469 53.92 5.40 32.85
N MET A 470 54.48 4.42 32.13
CA MET A 470 55.76 3.81 32.47
C MET A 470 56.91 4.82 32.44
N GLN A 471 56.94 5.69 31.44
CA GLN A 471 57.96 6.75 31.34
C GLN A 471 57.92 7.68 32.57
N ARG A 472 56.72 8.08 33.02
CA ARG A 472 56.55 8.90 34.23
C ARG A 472 57.07 8.20 35.49
N GLN A 473 56.85 6.91 35.65
CA GLN A 473 57.38 6.15 36.78
C GLN A 473 58.91 6.07 36.75
N ILE A 474 59.51 5.82 35.58
CA ILE A 474 60.97 5.81 35.40
C ILE A 474 61.56 7.17 35.79
N ASP A 475 60.94 8.27 35.34
CA ASP A 475 61.43 9.62 35.65
C ASP A 475 61.26 9.98 37.13
N SER A 476 60.20 9.49 37.79
CA SER A 476 60.02 9.61 39.25
C SER A 476 61.13 8.89 40.02
N LEU A 477 61.40 7.61 39.69
CA LEU A 477 62.46 6.83 40.33
C LEU A 477 63.85 7.47 40.13
N ARG A 478 64.14 7.99 38.93
CA ARG A 478 65.39 8.73 38.66
C ARG A 478 65.51 9.99 39.51
N SER A 479 64.41 10.71 39.69
CA SER A 479 64.36 11.90 40.54
C SER A 479 64.61 11.55 42.02
N GLU A 480 64.06 10.44 42.51
CA GLU A 480 64.30 9.93 43.86
C GLU A 480 65.76 9.49 44.06
N MET A 481 66.34 8.73 43.13
CA MET A 481 67.75 8.35 43.17
C MET A 481 68.69 9.56 43.18
N ASN A 482 68.42 10.56 42.34
CA ASN A 482 69.21 11.79 42.30
C ASN A 482 69.10 12.62 43.60
N LYS A 483 68.01 12.47 44.35
CA LYS A 483 67.84 13.09 45.68
C LYS A 483 68.58 12.29 46.77
N GLU A 484 68.59 10.96 46.69
CA GLU A 484 69.36 10.09 47.60
C GLU A 484 70.88 10.21 47.42
N GLU A 485 71.38 10.34 46.19
CA GLU A 485 72.81 10.58 45.94
C GLU A 485 73.28 11.93 46.48
N LYS A 486 72.39 12.94 46.50
CA LYS A 486 72.68 14.26 47.08
C LYS A 486 72.60 14.29 48.61
N SER A 487 72.08 13.23 49.26
CA SER A 487 71.85 13.18 50.72
C SER A 487 72.77 12.23 51.50
N LYS A 488 73.69 11.50 50.84
CA LYS A 488 74.70 10.65 51.51
C LYS A 488 76.10 11.30 51.52
N PRO A 489 76.84 11.31 52.66
CA PRO A 489 78.23 11.75 52.70
C PRO A 489 79.15 10.67 52.13
N SER A 490 80.24 11.12 51.50
CA SER A 490 81.22 10.32 50.77
C SER A 490 81.86 9.21 51.63
N THR A 491 81.60 7.93 51.36
CA THR A 491 82.63 6.89 51.17
C THR A 491 82.01 5.63 50.53
N VAL A 492 82.76 5.04 49.59
CA VAL A 492 82.67 3.69 48.98
C VAL A 492 82.42 3.75 47.47
N SER A 493 83.55 3.63 46.77
CA SER A 493 83.69 3.35 45.35
C SER A 493 83.20 1.94 44.97
N ARG A 494 82.77 1.82 43.70
CA ARG A 494 82.52 0.60 42.92
C ARG A 494 81.20 -0.13 43.20
N ILE A 495 80.20 0.11 42.35
CA ILE A 495 79.83 -0.75 41.20
C ILE A 495 79.18 0.19 40.17
N MET A 496 80.00 0.70 39.25
CA MET A 496 79.56 1.18 37.95
C MET A 496 79.66 -0.04 37.04
N ASP A 497 78.52 -0.54 36.56
CA ASP A 497 78.33 -1.16 35.25
C ASP A 497 76.89 -1.70 35.20
N GLY A 498 76.02 -1.06 34.42
CA GLY A 498 74.69 -1.61 34.15
C GLY A 498 73.60 -0.66 33.69
N ILE A 499 73.80 0.67 33.72
CA ILE A 499 72.78 1.64 33.26
C ILE A 499 73.40 2.54 32.19
N GLY A 500 73.75 1.92 31.06
CA GLY A 500 74.13 2.60 29.84
C GLY A 500 73.17 2.22 28.74
N ALA A 501 72.13 3.03 28.50
CA ALA A 501 71.52 3.29 27.19
C ALA A 501 70.31 4.21 27.35
N THR A 502 70.42 5.42 26.79
CA THR A 502 69.26 6.20 26.33
C THR A 502 68.42 5.32 25.41
N THR A 503 67.26 4.89 25.89
CA THR A 503 66.23 4.31 25.03
C THR A 503 64.99 5.15 25.24
N GLU A 504 64.70 6.04 24.30
CA GLU A 504 63.31 6.42 24.08
C GLU A 504 62.53 5.11 23.91
N LEU A 505 61.41 4.97 24.62
CA LEU A 505 60.53 3.81 24.55
C LEU A 505 59.87 3.78 23.16
N ILE A 506 60.61 3.31 22.15
CA ILE A 506 60.09 3.06 20.81
C ILE A 506 59.25 1.78 20.89
N LEU A 507 57.94 1.93 20.69
CA LEU A 507 56.99 0.83 20.58
C LEU A 507 57.48 -0.19 19.53
N PRO A 508 57.60 -1.50 19.85
CA PRO A 508 58.01 -2.48 18.87
C PRO A 508 56.85 -2.75 17.90
N GLY A 509 56.98 -2.29 16.65
CA GLY A 509 56.09 -2.66 15.54
C GLY A 509 55.72 -1.56 14.55
N PHE A 510 56.06 -0.28 14.81
CA PHE A 510 55.70 0.82 13.91
C PHE A 510 56.89 1.72 13.61
N VAL A 511 57.41 1.61 12.38
CA VAL A 511 58.12 2.71 11.74
C VAL A 511 57.05 3.73 11.36
N SER A 512 56.98 4.85 12.07
CA SER A 512 56.21 6.00 11.60
C SER A 512 56.90 6.57 10.36
N ARG A 513 56.46 6.14 9.17
CA ARG A 513 56.62 6.98 7.98
C ARG A 513 55.70 8.21 8.17
N GLY A 514 56.20 9.25 8.83
CA GLY A 514 55.41 10.47 9.01
C GLY A 514 55.83 11.39 10.13
N LEU A 515 57.13 11.72 10.27
CA LEU A 515 57.56 12.90 11.04
C LEU A 515 58.74 13.60 10.35
N SER A 516 58.60 13.88 9.05
CA SER A 516 59.49 14.78 8.32
C SER A 516 58.71 15.66 7.35
N ALA A 517 57.80 16.49 7.87
CA ALA A 517 57.31 17.72 7.22
C ALA A 517 56.10 18.25 7.98
N VAL A 518 56.28 19.09 9.02
CA VAL A 518 55.46 20.29 9.28
C VAL A 518 56.26 21.20 10.21
N SER A 519 57.22 21.94 9.66
CA SER A 519 57.71 23.17 10.28
C SER A 519 58.02 24.18 9.18
N LYS A 520 56.96 24.53 8.45
CA LYS A 520 56.92 25.71 7.59
C LYS A 520 55.46 25.92 7.19
N TRP A 521 54.98 27.12 7.48
CA TRP A 521 53.66 27.68 7.15
C TRP A 521 52.55 27.36 8.16
N PHE A 522 52.45 28.16 9.21
CA PHE A 522 51.48 29.26 9.32
C PHE A 522 52.02 30.27 10.36
N LYS A 523 51.61 31.54 10.20
CA LYS A 523 52.18 32.79 10.73
C LYS A 523 52.64 32.81 12.19
#